data_AF-A0A7I8J5D7-F1
#
_entry.id   AF-A0A7I8J5D7-F1
#
_cell.length_a   1.000
_cell.length_b   1.000
_cell.length_c   1.000
_cell.angle_alpha   90.00
_cell.angle_beta   90.00
_cell.angle_gamma   90.00
#
_symmetry.space_group_name_H-M   'P 1'
#
loop_
_entity.id
_entity.type
_entity.pdbx_description
1 polymer ?
#
loop_
_entity_poly.entity_id
_entity_poly.type
_entity_poly.pdbx_seq_one_letter_code
_entity_poly.pdbx_strand_id
1 'polypeptide(L)'
;METSLTTLTHLLPCSSTSLEGQSRRCQQHKPCPSRWLSVPRLGSASTDMAQRVGVPFLVSRRHSSAPAAAELPSERFPCQHERRGELCKTLEKRNILDHKRRLLAAKYELRRKLYKAVCRDPELPAELRDRHRCKLSRLPRNSSFVRVRNRCISTGRPRAVLRLFRMSRITFREKASQGALMGVKKSSW
;
A
#
# COMPACT_ATOMS: atom_id res chain seq x y z
N MET A 1 -33.91 -80.20 -5.75
CA MET A 1 -34.41 -79.82 -4.42
C MET A 1 -33.85 -78.44 -4.08
N GLU A 2 -34.01 -77.39 -4.90
CA GLU A 2 -35.24 -76.70 -5.30
C GLU A 2 -36.18 -76.38 -4.13
N THR A 3 -36.15 -75.12 -3.69
CA THR A 3 -37.30 -74.20 -3.46
C THR A 3 -36.67 -72.87 -2.96
N SER A 4 -36.50 -71.86 -3.82
CA SER A 4 -37.46 -70.77 -4.15
C SER A 4 -37.61 -69.71 -3.05
N LEU A 5 -37.11 -68.47 -3.29
CA LEU A 5 -37.88 -67.22 -3.48
C LEU A 5 -38.53 -66.69 -2.16
N THR A 6 -38.49 -65.43 -1.73
CA THR A 6 -38.83 -64.18 -2.45
C THR A 6 -38.71 -62.97 -1.48
N THR A 7 -38.40 -61.79 -2.06
CA THR A 7 -38.83 -60.42 -1.67
C THR A 7 -38.56 -59.84 -0.27
N LEU A 8 -37.77 -58.77 -0.21
CA LEU A 8 -38.34 -57.43 0.06
C LEU A 8 -37.39 -56.29 -0.34
N THR A 9 -37.61 -55.82 -1.56
CA THR A 9 -37.36 -54.46 -2.03
C THR A 9 -38.16 -53.47 -1.18
N HIS A 10 -37.50 -52.60 -0.41
CA HIS A 10 -38.07 -51.30 -0.07
C HIS A 10 -37.40 -50.21 -0.90
N LEU A 11 -38.13 -49.88 -1.97
CA LEU A 11 -38.05 -48.67 -2.75
C LEU A 11 -38.20 -47.46 -1.84
N LEU A 12 -37.25 -46.52 -1.89
CA LEU A 12 -37.53 -45.12 -1.60
C LEU A 12 -37.60 -44.35 -2.93
N PRO A 13 -38.66 -43.55 -3.13
CA PRO A 13 -38.95 -42.94 -4.42
C PRO A 13 -38.01 -41.79 -4.73
N CYS A 14 -37.27 -41.95 -5.82
CA CYS A 14 -36.70 -40.84 -6.59
C CYS A 14 -37.76 -40.45 -7.63
N SER A 15 -38.50 -39.38 -7.39
CA SER A 15 -39.35 -38.74 -8.41
C SER A 15 -38.96 -37.26 -8.52
N SER A 16 -38.19 -37.02 -9.58
CA SER A 16 -37.94 -35.74 -10.20
C SER A 16 -39.22 -35.17 -10.83
N THR A 17 -39.46 -33.87 -10.66
CA THR A 17 -40.06 -32.92 -11.62
C THR A 17 -40.30 -31.62 -10.86
N SER A 18 -40.16 -30.39 -11.37
CA SER A 18 -39.58 -29.76 -12.55
C SER A 18 -39.97 -28.28 -12.39
N LEU A 19 -39.26 -27.35 -13.05
CA LEU A 19 -39.61 -25.93 -13.23
C LEU A 19 -39.36 -25.07 -11.96
N GLU A 20 -38.68 -23.92 -11.97
CA GLU A 20 -38.35 -22.92 -12.99
C GLU A 20 -36.93 -22.40 -12.67
N GLY A 21 -36.01 -22.27 -13.61
CA GLY A 21 -36.10 -21.24 -14.64
C GLY A 21 -35.17 -20.07 -14.28
N GLN A 22 -33.87 -20.21 -14.54
CA GLN A 22 -33.06 -19.13 -15.15
C GLN A 22 -31.66 -19.64 -15.54
N SER A 23 -31.59 -20.05 -16.81
CA SER A 23 -30.60 -19.56 -17.76
C SER A 23 -29.13 -19.54 -17.32
N ARG A 24 -28.45 -20.62 -17.72
CA ARG A 24 -27.05 -20.62 -18.16
C ARG A 24 -26.74 -19.36 -18.98
N ARG A 25 -25.75 -18.58 -18.53
CA ARG A 25 -24.75 -18.04 -19.46
C ARG A 25 -23.44 -17.80 -18.72
N CYS A 26 -22.58 -18.81 -18.75
CA CYS A 26 -21.14 -18.60 -18.82
C CYS A 26 -20.87 -17.72 -20.05
N GLN A 27 -20.95 -16.41 -19.91
CA GLN A 27 -20.38 -15.50 -20.90
C GLN A 27 -18.91 -15.31 -20.56
N GLN A 28 -18.11 -16.12 -21.26
CA GLN A 28 -16.98 -15.64 -22.04
C GLN A 28 -16.03 -14.70 -21.28
N HIS A 29 -14.91 -15.28 -20.88
CA HIS A 29 -13.63 -14.60 -20.85
C HIS A 29 -13.50 -13.65 -22.05
N LYS A 30 -13.53 -12.34 -21.81
CA LYS A 30 -12.95 -11.40 -22.76
C LYS A 30 -11.43 -11.46 -22.58
N PRO A 31 -10.64 -11.74 -23.64
CA PRO A 31 -9.20 -11.60 -23.57
C PRO A 31 -8.87 -10.12 -23.31
N CYS A 32 -7.98 -9.86 -22.36
CA CYS A 32 -7.35 -8.55 -22.21
C CYS A 32 -6.64 -8.21 -23.52
N PRO A 33 -7.02 -7.14 -24.24
CA PRO A 33 -6.20 -6.66 -25.33
C PRO A 33 -5.02 -5.92 -24.70
N SER A 34 -3.86 -6.58 -24.76
CA SER A 34 -2.55 -5.95 -24.74
C SER A 34 -2.50 -4.86 -25.82
N ARG A 35 -2.83 -3.61 -25.46
CA ARG A 35 -2.59 -2.47 -26.33
C ARG A 35 -1.42 -1.68 -25.77
N TRP A 36 -0.23 -2.19 -26.09
CA TRP A 36 0.99 -1.40 -26.16
C TRP A 36 0.71 -0.26 -27.14
N LEU A 37 0.53 0.96 -26.63
CA LEU A 37 0.60 2.14 -27.47
C LEU A 37 2.09 2.47 -27.63
N SER A 38 2.58 2.13 -28.81
CA SER A 38 3.85 2.54 -29.38
C SER A 38 4.01 4.06 -29.29
N VAL A 39 5.07 4.51 -28.62
CA VAL A 39 5.50 5.91 -28.64
C VAL A 39 6.16 6.17 -29.99
N PRO A 40 5.67 7.11 -30.82
CA PRO A 40 6.38 7.47 -32.04
C PRO A 40 7.65 8.26 -31.69
N ARG A 41 8.75 7.77 -32.25
CA ARG A 41 10.09 8.34 -32.23
C ARG A 41 10.15 9.44 -33.29
N LEU A 42 10.03 10.70 -32.88
CA LEU A 42 10.44 11.88 -33.67
C LEU A 42 11.75 12.34 -32.99
N GLY A 43 12.89 12.45 -33.64
CA GLY A 43 13.18 12.87 -35.01
C GLY A 43 14.30 13.90 -34.86
N SER A 44 15.51 13.51 -35.23
CA SER A 44 16.73 14.31 -35.13
C SER A 44 16.65 15.56 -36.00
N ALA A 45 16.85 16.74 -35.40
CA ALA A 45 17.21 17.95 -36.13
C ALA A 45 18.58 18.43 -35.63
N SER A 46 19.63 18.01 -36.33
CA SER A 46 20.77 18.87 -36.66
C SER A 46 20.22 19.97 -37.60
N THR A 47 20.46 21.25 -37.43
CA THR A 47 21.76 21.94 -37.44
C THR A 47 21.41 23.40 -37.11
N ASP A 48 22.14 24.07 -36.21
CA ASP A 48 22.66 25.39 -36.58
C ASP A 48 23.83 25.81 -35.67
N MET A 49 24.94 26.06 -36.33
CA MET A 49 26.21 26.55 -35.80
C MET A 49 26.20 28.06 -35.97
N ALA A 50 25.91 28.81 -34.92
CA ALA A 50 26.18 30.25 -34.89
C ALA A 50 27.20 30.55 -33.79
N GLN A 51 28.40 30.91 -34.23
CA GLN A 51 29.55 31.26 -33.43
C GLN A 51 29.41 32.68 -32.85
N ARG A 52 29.86 32.81 -31.59
CA ARG A 52 30.64 33.91 -30.97
C ARG A 52 30.35 35.36 -31.37
N VAL A 53 29.92 36.13 -30.38
CA VAL A 53 30.51 37.41 -29.92
C VAL A 53 30.04 37.57 -28.46
N GLY A 54 30.87 37.63 -27.43
CA GLY A 54 31.96 38.58 -27.27
C GLY A 54 31.41 39.92 -26.80
N VAL A 55 30.89 40.03 -25.57
CA VAL A 55 30.60 41.33 -24.95
C VAL A 55 30.93 41.32 -23.45
N PRO A 56 31.50 42.41 -22.93
CA PRO A 56 32.40 42.39 -21.80
C PRO A 56 31.70 42.45 -20.44
N PHE A 57 32.43 41.90 -19.47
CA PHE A 57 32.30 42.18 -18.04
C PHE A 57 32.34 43.71 -17.80
N LEU A 58 31.21 44.30 -17.43
CA LEU A 58 31.16 45.63 -16.83
C LEU A 58 30.43 45.57 -15.50
N VAL A 59 31.24 45.61 -14.44
CA VAL A 59 30.85 45.94 -13.07
C VAL A 59 30.42 47.40 -13.07
N SER A 60 29.12 47.65 -12.91
CA SER A 60 28.60 48.96 -12.55
C SER A 60 27.79 48.86 -11.27
N ARG A 61 28.45 49.26 -10.18
CA ARG A 61 27.82 49.70 -8.93
C ARG A 61 26.67 50.63 -9.26
N ARG A 62 25.45 50.26 -8.86
CA ARG A 62 24.40 51.24 -8.56
C ARG A 62 24.08 51.16 -7.08
N HIS A 63 24.72 52.05 -6.33
CA HIS A 63 24.12 52.56 -5.10
C HIS A 63 22.97 53.45 -5.52
N SER A 64 21.75 52.98 -5.29
CA SER A 64 20.55 53.80 -5.27
C SER A 64 19.67 53.22 -4.17
N SER A 65 19.65 53.91 -3.05
CA SER A 65 18.77 53.74 -1.91
C SER A 65 17.34 53.41 -2.35
N ALA A 66 16.94 52.15 -2.19
CA ALA A 66 15.54 51.76 -2.21
C ALA A 66 14.92 52.14 -0.86
N PRO A 67 13.82 52.93 -0.83
CA PRO A 67 13.13 53.24 0.41
C PRO A 67 12.50 51.96 0.97
N ALA A 68 12.44 51.92 2.31
CA ALA A 68 11.89 50.85 3.14
C ALA A 68 10.68 50.17 2.49
N ALA A 69 10.90 48.97 1.94
CA ALA A 69 9.83 48.03 1.68
C ALA A 69 9.24 47.70 3.05
N ALA A 70 8.06 48.25 3.32
CA ALA A 70 7.22 47.91 4.44
C ALA A 70 7.27 46.39 4.63
N GLU A 71 7.66 45.98 5.83
CA GLU A 71 7.60 44.59 6.26
C GLU A 71 6.16 44.11 6.05
N LEU A 72 5.94 43.40 4.95
CA LEU A 72 4.80 42.50 4.87
C LEU A 72 5.03 41.52 6.02
N PRO A 73 4.11 41.44 6.99
CA PRO A 73 4.22 40.43 8.02
C PRO A 73 4.43 39.12 7.30
N SER A 74 5.45 38.38 7.70
CA SER A 74 5.54 36.97 7.39
C SER A 74 4.33 36.32 8.07
N GLU A 75 3.18 36.40 7.42
CA GLU A 75 2.05 35.49 7.57
C GLU A 75 2.62 34.14 7.16
N ARG A 76 3.37 33.53 8.09
CA ARG A 76 3.56 32.09 8.14
C ARG A 76 2.16 31.57 8.00
N PHE A 77 1.81 31.05 6.82
CA PHE A 77 0.55 30.36 6.61
C PHE A 77 0.29 29.53 7.86
N PRO A 78 -0.69 29.91 8.70
CA PRO A 78 -0.97 29.14 9.89
C PRO A 78 -1.46 27.82 9.32
N CYS A 79 -0.66 26.77 9.41
CA CYS A 79 -1.20 25.43 9.31
C CYS A 79 -2.24 25.38 10.42
N GLN A 80 -3.52 25.46 10.04
CA GLN A 80 -4.66 25.62 10.94
C GLN A 80 -4.72 24.44 11.91
N HIS A 81 -3.88 24.37 12.94
CA HIS A 81 -3.92 23.38 14.02
C HIS A 81 -3.15 23.83 15.26
N GLU A 82 -2.99 25.14 15.47
CA GLU A 82 -2.64 25.68 16.79
C GLU A 82 -3.90 26.24 17.45
N ARG A 83 -4.69 25.34 18.04
CA ARG A 83 -5.55 25.69 19.17
C ARG A 83 -5.27 24.73 20.32
N ARG A 84 -4.57 25.27 21.32
CA ARG A 84 -4.57 24.89 22.74
C ARG A 84 -4.44 23.40 23.04
N GLY A 85 -3.23 22.95 23.35
CA GLY A 85 -2.99 21.87 24.33
C GLY A 85 -3.53 20.47 24.03
N GLU A 86 -4.23 20.25 22.91
CA GLU A 86 -4.61 18.92 22.47
C GLU A 86 -3.58 18.44 21.45
N LEU A 87 -2.67 17.56 21.88
CA LEU A 87 -1.94 16.68 20.97
C LEU A 87 -2.92 16.16 19.91
N CYS A 88 -2.65 16.41 18.63
CA CYS A 88 -3.53 16.09 17.53
C CYS A 88 -4.00 14.61 17.60
N LYS A 89 -5.22 14.39 18.12
CA LYS A 89 -5.86 13.08 18.39
C LYS A 89 -5.95 12.16 17.17
N THR A 90 -5.68 12.67 15.96
CA THR A 90 -5.67 11.89 14.72
C THR A 90 -4.42 11.01 14.54
N LEU A 91 -3.28 11.35 15.16
CA LEU A 91 -2.04 10.58 15.03
C LEU A 91 -2.09 9.29 15.87
N GLU A 92 -2.57 9.38 17.11
CA GLU A 92 -2.78 8.22 17.99
C GLU A 92 -3.84 7.27 17.44
N LYS A 93 -4.95 7.79 16.91
CA LYS A 93 -6.00 6.97 16.25
C LYS A 93 -5.43 6.09 15.15
N ARG A 94 -4.49 6.60 14.34
CA ARG A 94 -3.86 5.83 13.25
C ARG A 94 -2.89 4.76 13.77
N ASN A 95 -2.19 5.02 14.87
CA ASN A 95 -1.34 4.03 15.54
C ASN A 95 -2.18 2.90 16.13
N ILE A 96 -3.28 3.22 16.81
CA ILE A 96 -4.22 2.23 17.38
C ILE A 96 -4.80 1.35 16.28
N LEU A 97 -5.21 1.94 15.15
CA LEU A 97 -5.72 1.18 14.00
C LEU A 97 -4.65 0.26 13.40
N ASP A 98 -3.39 0.71 13.32
CA ASP A 98 -2.30 -0.14 12.83
C ASP A 98 -1.98 -1.26 13.80
N HIS A 99 -2.01 -1.00 15.11
CA HIS A 99 -1.85 -2.00 16.15
C HIS A 99 -2.95 -3.08 16.07
N LYS A 100 -4.22 -2.69 15.94
CA LYS A 100 -5.34 -3.63 15.70
C LYS A 100 -5.11 -4.48 14.44
N ARG A 101 -4.57 -3.91 13.36
CA ARG A 101 -4.21 -4.68 12.15
C ARG A 101 -3.09 -5.68 12.40
N ARG A 102 -2.07 -5.33 13.20
CA ARG A 102 -0.97 -6.23 13.56
C ARG A 102 -1.48 -7.44 14.35
N LEU A 103 -2.36 -7.21 15.33
CA LEU A 103 -2.99 -8.29 16.10
C LEU A 103 -3.82 -9.21 15.20
N LEU A 104 -4.64 -8.65 14.31
CA LEU A 104 -5.40 -9.44 13.34
C LEU A 104 -4.48 -10.20 12.37
N ALA A 105 -3.40 -9.57 11.90
CA ALA A 105 -2.45 -10.22 11.00
C ALA A 105 -1.77 -11.42 11.67
N ALA A 106 -1.36 -11.28 12.94
CA ALA A 106 -0.81 -12.37 13.72
C ALA A 106 -1.81 -13.53 13.89
N LYS A 107 -3.07 -13.22 14.25
CA LYS A 107 -4.13 -14.23 14.42
C LYS A 107 -4.36 -15.08 13.17
N TYR A 108 -4.30 -14.47 11.98
CA TYR A 108 -4.59 -15.15 10.70
C TYR A 108 -3.34 -15.53 9.89
N GLU A 109 -2.14 -15.37 10.45
CA GLU A 109 -0.89 -15.58 9.71
C GLU A 109 -0.79 -17.00 9.16
N LEU A 110 -0.94 -17.99 10.04
CA LEU A 110 -0.85 -19.41 9.69
C LEU A 110 -1.88 -19.79 8.63
N ARG A 111 -3.16 -19.45 8.84
CA ARG A 111 -4.24 -19.74 7.88
C ARG A 111 -3.97 -19.14 6.50
N ARG A 112 -3.47 -17.90 6.43
CA ARG A 112 -3.13 -17.27 5.15
C ARG A 112 -1.92 -17.90 4.48
N LYS A 113 -0.90 -18.34 5.25
CA LYS A 113 0.25 -19.06 4.70
C LYS A 113 -0.18 -20.40 4.09
N LEU A 114 -0.97 -21.18 4.82
CA LEU A 114 -1.50 -22.46 4.36
C LEU A 114 -2.32 -22.32 3.07
N TYR A 115 -3.28 -21.40 3.03
CA TYR A 115 -4.10 -21.21 1.82
C TYR A 115 -3.29 -20.70 0.64
N LYS A 116 -2.27 -19.86 0.88
CA LYS A 116 -1.38 -19.39 -0.19
C LYS A 116 -0.46 -20.48 -0.72
N ALA A 117 -0.01 -21.41 0.12
CA ALA A 117 0.79 -22.56 -0.31
C ALA A 117 -0.04 -23.43 -1.26
N VAL A 118 -1.23 -23.86 -0.83
CA VAL A 118 -2.16 -24.65 -1.65
C VAL A 118 -2.50 -23.97 -2.99
N CYS A 119 -2.71 -22.64 -2.99
CA CYS A 119 -2.98 -21.93 -4.25
C CYS A 119 -1.75 -21.80 -5.18
N ARG A 120 -0.53 -21.96 -4.66
CA ARG A 120 0.73 -21.81 -5.41
C ARG A 120 1.16 -23.13 -6.05
N ASP A 121 0.85 -24.26 -5.43
CA ASP A 121 1.31 -25.58 -5.90
C ASP A 121 0.62 -25.96 -7.23
N PRO A 122 1.37 -26.21 -8.32
CA PRO A 122 0.79 -26.50 -9.64
C PRO A 122 0.22 -27.92 -9.75
N GLU A 123 0.76 -28.87 -8.99
CA GLU A 123 0.37 -30.30 -8.99
C GLU A 123 -1.04 -30.54 -8.46
N LEU A 124 -1.58 -29.60 -7.67
CA LEU A 124 -2.91 -29.73 -7.09
C LEU A 124 -4.00 -29.49 -8.14
N PRO A 125 -5.10 -30.28 -8.10
CA PRO A 125 -6.20 -30.11 -9.03
C PRO A 125 -6.79 -28.70 -8.94
N ALA A 126 -7.17 -28.15 -10.09
CA ALA A 126 -7.63 -26.77 -10.21
C ALA A 126 -8.79 -26.45 -9.25
N GLU A 127 -9.74 -27.39 -9.09
CA GLU A 127 -10.86 -27.22 -8.17
C GLU A 127 -10.43 -26.95 -6.72
N LEU A 128 -9.41 -27.66 -6.22
CA LEU A 128 -8.92 -27.45 -4.86
C LEU A 128 -8.28 -26.06 -4.74
N ARG A 129 -7.49 -25.65 -5.73
CA ARG A 129 -6.89 -24.31 -5.76
C ARG A 129 -7.96 -23.23 -5.73
N ASP A 130 -9.03 -23.38 -6.49
CA ASP A 130 -10.13 -22.42 -6.54
C ASP A 130 -10.92 -22.36 -5.23
N ARG A 131 -11.20 -23.51 -4.60
CA ARG A 131 -11.81 -23.56 -3.26
C ARG A 131 -10.96 -22.80 -2.23
N HIS A 132 -9.63 -22.96 -2.26
CA HIS A 132 -8.72 -22.24 -1.37
C HIS A 132 -8.58 -20.76 -1.70
N ARG A 133 -8.69 -20.37 -2.98
CA ARG A 133 -8.76 -18.98 -3.41
C ARG A 133 -10.00 -18.27 -2.88
N CYS A 134 -11.15 -18.95 -2.92
CA CYS A 134 -12.39 -18.48 -2.31
C CYS A 134 -12.26 -18.34 -0.79
N LYS A 135 -11.67 -19.33 -0.10
CA LYS A 135 -11.38 -19.24 1.35
C LYS A 135 -10.46 -18.06 1.69
N LEU A 136 -9.44 -17.79 0.87
CA LEU A 136 -8.52 -16.67 1.07
C LEU A 136 -9.20 -15.30 0.90
N SER A 137 -10.17 -15.20 -0.03
CA SER A 137 -10.98 -14.00 -0.26
C SER A 137 -11.92 -13.70 0.91
N ARG A 138 -12.50 -14.74 1.54
CA ARG A 138 -13.42 -14.61 2.70
C ARG A 138 -12.75 -14.08 3.97
N LEU A 139 -11.42 -14.19 4.09
CA LEU A 139 -10.70 -13.70 5.27
C LEU A 139 -10.73 -12.16 5.35
N PRO A 140 -10.77 -11.57 6.57
CA PRO A 140 -10.88 -10.12 6.73
C PRO A 140 -9.72 -9.39 6.06
N ARG A 141 -10.01 -8.35 5.25
CA ARG A 141 -9.00 -7.60 4.47
C ARG A 141 -7.87 -7.02 5.33
N ASN A 142 -8.18 -6.59 6.55
CA ASN A 142 -7.24 -6.00 7.49
C ASN A 142 -6.26 -7.01 8.13
N SER A 143 -6.49 -8.32 7.95
CA SER A 143 -5.55 -9.35 8.40
C SER A 143 -4.35 -9.55 7.46
N SER A 144 -4.32 -8.89 6.30
CA SER A 144 -3.19 -8.98 5.39
C SER A 144 -1.98 -8.21 5.92
N PHE A 145 -0.84 -8.87 6.03
CA PHE A 145 0.44 -8.27 6.44
C PHE A 145 0.84 -7.07 5.56
N VAL A 146 0.48 -7.08 4.27
CA VAL A 146 0.79 -6.00 3.31
C VAL A 146 0.18 -4.65 3.73
N ARG A 147 -0.91 -4.65 4.52
CA ARG A 147 -1.58 -3.41 4.96
C ARG A 147 -0.97 -2.81 6.23
N VAL A 148 -0.14 -3.55 6.94
CA VAL A 148 0.55 -3.06 8.13
C VAL A 148 1.63 -2.07 7.71
N ARG A 149 1.73 -0.93 8.40
CA ARG A 149 2.78 0.08 8.13
C ARG A 149 3.63 0.31 9.37
N ASN A 150 4.92 0.54 9.18
CA ASN A 150 5.78 0.97 10.27
C ASN A 150 5.55 2.46 10.55
N ARG A 151 5.14 2.77 11.77
CA ARG A 151 4.89 4.13 12.26
C ARG A 151 5.85 4.45 13.40
N CYS A 152 6.11 5.74 13.61
CA CYS A 152 6.85 6.19 14.77
C CYS A 152 6.06 5.91 16.06
N ILE A 153 6.72 5.40 17.09
CA ILE A 153 6.09 5.09 18.39
C ILE A 153 5.62 6.36 19.09
N SER A 154 6.44 7.42 19.13
CA SER A 154 6.09 8.68 19.80
C SER A 154 5.09 9.53 19.00
N THR A 155 5.39 9.86 17.73
CA THR A 155 4.58 10.80 16.95
C THR A 155 3.56 10.17 16.00
N GLY A 156 3.58 8.86 15.79
CA GLY A 156 2.71 8.19 14.82
C GLY A 156 2.96 8.51 13.34
N ARG A 157 4.05 9.23 13.04
CA ARG A 157 4.45 9.60 11.67
C ARG A 157 4.60 8.33 10.80
N PRO A 158 3.95 8.26 9.62
CA PRO A 158 3.95 7.06 8.77
C PRO A 158 5.17 6.90 7.85
N ARG A 159 5.99 7.94 7.69
CA ARG A 159 7.07 7.98 6.69
C ARG A 159 8.40 8.37 7.34
N ALA A 160 9.49 7.94 6.71
CA ALA A 160 10.86 8.12 7.19
C ALA A 160 11.02 7.67 8.65
N VAL A 161 10.58 6.43 8.91
CA VAL A 161 10.74 5.75 10.20
C VAL A 161 11.96 4.86 10.09
N LEU A 162 12.92 5.03 11.00
CA LEU A 162 14.09 4.17 11.11
C LEU A 162 13.67 2.83 11.71
N ARG A 163 13.96 1.72 11.01
CA ARG A 163 13.45 0.39 11.39
C ARG A 163 14.00 -0.12 12.72
N LEU A 164 15.28 0.18 13.01
CA LEU A 164 15.97 -0.21 14.24
C LEU A 164 15.34 0.48 15.46
N PHE A 165 15.29 1.81 15.44
CA PHE A 165 14.80 2.62 16.56
C PHE A 165 13.28 2.72 16.64
N ARG A 166 12.55 2.38 15.56
CA ARG A 166 11.10 2.55 15.41
C ARG A 166 10.60 3.98 15.69
N MET A 167 11.45 4.96 15.40
CA MET A 167 11.15 6.38 15.53
C MET A 167 11.25 7.09 14.18
N SER A 168 10.61 8.24 14.07
CA SER A 168 10.74 9.13 12.92
C SER A 168 12.14 9.77 12.89
N ARG A 169 12.59 10.20 11.70
CA ARG A 169 13.85 10.94 11.57
C ARG A 169 13.93 12.23 12.43
N ILE A 170 12.79 12.86 12.72
CA ILE A 170 12.72 14.13 13.47
C ILE A 170 12.99 13.84 14.94
N THR A 171 12.16 12.96 15.52
CA THR A 171 12.32 12.52 16.91
C THR A 171 13.63 11.79 17.16
N PHE A 172 14.18 11.10 16.15
CA PHE A 172 15.51 10.53 16.23
C PHE A 172 16.60 11.60 16.37
N ARG A 173 16.56 12.66 15.55
CA ARG A 173 17.51 13.77 15.66
C ARG A 173 17.41 14.49 17.00
N GLU A 174 16.19 14.76 17.47
CA GLU A 174 15.96 15.39 18.78
C GLU A 174 16.57 14.56 19.91
N LYS A 175 16.27 13.25 19.95
CA LYS A 175 16.83 12.35 20.98
C LYS A 175 18.34 12.14 20.85
N ALA A 176 18.88 12.12 19.63
CA ALA A 176 20.31 12.02 19.40
C ALA A 176 21.04 13.29 19.91
N SER A 177 20.51 14.48 19.63
CA SER A 177 21.06 15.73 20.14
C SER A 177 20.97 15.85 21.66
N GLN A 178 19.92 15.29 22.27
CA GLN A 178 19.77 15.21 23.73
C GLN A 178 20.69 14.16 24.39
N GLY A 179 21.39 13.32 23.62
CA GLY A 179 22.22 12.24 24.16
C GLY A 179 21.42 11.06 24.73
N ALA A 180 20.11 10.98 24.48
CA ALA A 180 19.26 9.89 24.98
C ALA A 180 19.47 8.56 24.23
N LEU A 181 20.20 8.57 23.11
CA LEU A 181 20.49 7.39 22.30
C LEU A 181 21.94 6.96 22.52
N MET A 182 22.11 5.75 23.03
CA MET A 182 23.41 5.15 23.30
C MET A 182 24.19 4.92 21.99
N GLY A 183 25.45 5.36 21.94
CA GLY A 183 26.35 5.09 20.81
C GLY A 183 26.07 5.93 19.55
N VAL A 184 25.12 6.86 19.57
CA VAL A 184 24.86 7.76 18.44
C VAL A 184 25.67 9.05 18.62
N LYS A 185 26.63 9.27 17.72
CA LYS A 185 27.42 10.52 17.63
C LYS A 185 27.26 11.13 16.25
N LYS A 186 27.40 12.45 16.15
CA LYS A 186 27.54 13.12 14.85
C LYS A 186 28.84 12.64 14.21
N SER A 187 28.76 12.15 12.97
CA SER A 187 29.96 11.81 12.20
C SER A 187 30.72 13.08 11.82
N SER A 188 32.02 13.10 12.09
CA SER A 188 32.98 14.06 11.55
C SER A 188 33.99 13.27 10.73
N TRP A 189 34.13 13.61 9.46
CA TRP A 189 35.16 13.12 8.55
C TRP A 189 35.93 14.32 8.02
#